data_AF-A0A7V0W107-F1
#
_entry.id   AF-A0A7V0W107-F1
#
_cell.length_a   1.000
_cell.length_b   1.000
_cell.length_c   1.000
_cell.angle_alpha   90.00
_cell.angle_beta   90.00
_cell.angle_gamma   90.00
#
_symmetry.space_group_name_H-M   'P 1'
#
loop_
_entity.id
_entity.type
_entity.pdbx_description
1 polymer ?
#
loop_
_entity_poly.entity_id
_entity_poly.type
_entity_poly.pdbx_seq_one_letter_code
_entity_poly.pdbx_strand_id
1 'polypeptide(L)'
;MKKLMFSAVFCAFLTFGLIVTCAVAGDPNLIIYLPMDDGSGTTVKDMSPNKLDGKIVGNDYKWIDAKKSKGLELVSGTNIQIPDNKLLDGMKALTVELWVKMDTHQSTRLI
;
A
#
# COMPACT_ATOMS: atom_id res chain seq x y z
N MET A 1 28.12 29.16 -31.00
CA MET A 1 27.63 29.33 -29.61
C MET A 1 26.30 28.63 -29.33
N LYS A 2 25.34 28.56 -30.26
CA LYS A 2 24.02 27.91 -30.03
C LYS A 2 24.05 26.37 -29.88
N LYS A 3 25.02 25.68 -30.51
CA LYS A 3 25.17 24.21 -30.40
C LYS A 3 25.75 23.74 -29.05
N LEU A 4 26.58 24.57 -28.40
CA LEU A 4 27.08 24.28 -27.04
C LEU A 4 26.01 24.49 -25.96
N MET A 5 25.07 25.43 -26.16
CA MET A 5 23.96 25.65 -25.23
C MET A 5 22.91 24.53 -25.28
N PHE A 6 22.70 23.89 -26.43
CA PHE A 6 21.80 22.71 -26.53
C PHE A 6 22.39 21.44 -25.89
N SER A 7 23.71 21.26 -25.98
CA SER A 7 24.41 20.11 -25.38
C SER A 7 24.49 20.19 -23.85
N ALA A 8 24.62 21.40 -23.28
CA ALA A 8 24.62 21.62 -21.84
C ALA A 8 23.23 21.44 -21.21
N VAL A 9 22.17 21.85 -21.91
CA VAL A 9 20.77 21.68 -21.43
C VAL A 9 20.34 20.21 -21.50
N PHE A 10 20.81 19.45 -22.49
CA PHE A 10 20.54 18.00 -22.57
C PHE A 10 21.26 17.18 -21.49
N CYS A 11 22.46 17.59 -21.06
CA CYS A 11 23.14 16.99 -19.89
C CYS A 11 22.49 17.35 -18.56
N ALA A 12 21.91 18.55 -18.42
CA ALA A 12 21.18 18.95 -17.22
C ALA A 12 19.85 18.17 -17.06
N PHE A 13 19.18 17.83 -18.17
CA PHE A 13 18.00 16.97 -18.14
C PHE A 13 18.31 15.47 -17.92
N LEU A 14 19.47 14.98 -18.38
CA LEU A 14 19.91 13.60 -18.09
C LEU A 14 20.37 13.39 -16.63
N THR A 15 20.75 14.46 -15.92
CA THR A 15 21.27 14.38 -14.54
C THR A 15 20.25 14.75 -13.47
N PHE A 16 19.13 15.40 -13.82
CA PHE A 16 18.00 15.64 -12.90
C PHE A 16 17.04 14.43 -12.79
N GLY A 17 17.25 13.39 -13.59
CA GLY A 17 16.52 12.11 -13.51
C GLY A 17 17.13 11.08 -12.58
N LEU A 18 18.19 11.42 -11.82
CA LEU A 18 18.82 10.52 -10.86
C LEU A 18 17.99 10.45 -9.57
N ILE A 19 16.89 9.71 -9.69
CA ILE A 19 16.28 8.84 -8.69
C ILE A 19 16.58 9.25 -7.23
N VAL A 20 15.66 10.01 -6.65
CA VAL A 20 15.48 10.01 -5.20
C VAL A 20 14.98 8.62 -4.83
N THR A 21 15.90 7.68 -4.58
CA THR A 21 15.56 6.47 -3.84
C THR A 21 15.49 6.88 -2.37
N CYS A 22 14.29 7.25 -1.91
CA CYS A 22 13.98 7.05 -0.50
C CYS A 22 13.93 5.53 -0.29
N ALA A 23 15.08 4.92 0.00
CA ALA A 23 15.09 3.62 0.64
C ALA A 23 14.47 3.84 2.02
N VAL A 24 13.15 3.68 2.12
CA VAL A 24 12.51 3.48 3.42
C VAL A 24 13.17 2.22 3.96
N ALA A 25 14.07 2.38 4.93
CA ALA A 25 14.67 1.28 5.65
C ALA A 25 13.56 0.64 6.51
N GLY A 26 12.70 -0.13 5.85
CA GLY A 26 11.68 -0.96 6.48
C GLY A 26 12.32 -2.21 7.08
N ASP A 27 11.54 -2.92 7.90
CA ASP A 27 11.93 -4.25 8.37
C ASP A 27 12.24 -5.15 7.15
N PRO A 28 13.44 -5.75 7.06
CA PRO A 28 13.78 -6.64 5.94
C PRO A 28 12.89 -7.89 5.87
N ASN A 29 12.15 -8.21 6.93
CA ASN A 29 11.21 -9.32 6.97
C ASN A 29 9.76 -8.89 6.64
N LEU A 30 9.53 -7.62 6.29
CA LEU A 30 8.20 -7.13 5.91
C LEU A 30 7.77 -7.74 4.58
N ILE A 31 6.74 -8.57 4.61
CA ILE A 31 6.23 -9.24 3.41
C ILE A 31 5.19 -8.40 2.68
N ILE A 32 4.26 -7.77 3.41
CA ILE A 32 3.16 -6.99 2.86
C ILE A 32 3.04 -5.67 3.63
N TYR A 33 2.86 -4.56 2.92
CA TYR A 33 2.55 -3.26 3.48
C TYR A 33 1.41 -2.59 2.71
N LEU A 34 0.22 -2.60 3.31
CA LEU A 34 -0.98 -1.98 2.76
C LEU A 34 -1.28 -0.67 3.51
N PRO A 35 -0.79 0.50 3.04
CA PRO A 35 -1.09 1.78 3.68
C PRO A 35 -2.56 2.21 3.52
N MET A 36 -3.27 1.65 2.54
CA MET A 36 -4.65 2.02 2.19
C MET A 36 -4.79 3.50 1.78
N ASP A 37 -3.79 4.00 1.05
CA ASP A 37 -3.70 5.39 0.58
C ASP A 37 -4.19 5.61 -0.87
N ASP A 38 -4.64 4.55 -1.56
CA ASP A 38 -5.02 4.62 -2.99
C ASP A 38 -6.21 5.56 -3.25
N GLY A 39 -7.15 5.62 -2.32
CA GLY A 39 -8.27 6.57 -2.35
C GLY A 39 -9.33 6.34 -3.42
N SER A 40 -9.18 5.32 -4.28
CA SER A 40 -10.16 4.94 -5.30
C SER A 40 -9.88 3.55 -5.88
N GLY A 41 -10.87 2.99 -6.59
CA GLY A 41 -10.73 1.72 -7.30
C GLY A 41 -10.87 0.48 -6.40
N THR A 42 -10.62 -0.68 -7.00
CA THR A 42 -10.83 -2.02 -6.41
C THR A 42 -9.53 -2.73 -6.00
N THR A 43 -8.40 -2.02 -6.02
CA THR A 43 -7.09 -2.57 -5.66
C THR A 43 -6.52 -1.76 -4.51
N VAL A 44 -5.99 -2.44 -3.49
CA VAL A 44 -5.20 -1.86 -2.40
C VAL A 44 -3.74 -2.19 -2.68
N LYS A 45 -2.90 -1.18 -2.92
CA LYS A 45 -1.52 -1.42 -3.33
C LYS A 45 -0.65 -1.88 -2.17
N ASP A 46 0.20 -2.85 -2.47
CA ASP A 46 1.30 -3.26 -1.60
C ASP A 46 2.54 -2.39 -1.89
N MET A 47 2.88 -1.57 -0.90
CA MET A 47 4.04 -0.68 -0.97
C MET A 47 5.33 -1.36 -0.49
N SER A 48 5.27 -2.64 -0.08
CA SER A 48 6.46 -3.45 0.15
C SER A 48 7.26 -3.68 -1.16
N PRO A 49 8.49 -4.22 -1.06
CA PRO A 49 9.23 -4.68 -2.24
C PRO A 49 8.54 -5.83 -3.01
N ASN A 50 7.61 -6.56 -2.40
CA ASN A 50 7.05 -7.80 -2.96
C ASN A 50 5.83 -7.57 -3.89
N LYS A 51 5.17 -6.41 -3.81
CA LYS A 51 4.07 -6.01 -4.70
C LYS A 51 2.91 -7.01 -4.74
N LEU A 52 2.55 -7.54 -3.56
CA LEU A 52 1.42 -8.43 -3.37
C LEU A 52 0.13 -7.63 -3.18
N ASP A 53 -0.28 -6.92 -4.24
CA ASP A 53 -1.47 -6.06 -4.22
C ASP A 53 -2.73 -6.82 -3.82
N GLY A 54 -3.53 -6.22 -2.95
CA GLY A 54 -4.82 -6.74 -2.52
C GLY A 54 -5.95 -6.33 -3.48
N LYS A 55 -6.91 -7.22 -3.69
CA LYS A 55 -8.17 -6.94 -4.39
C LYS A 55 -9.28 -6.72 -3.37
N ILE A 56 -10.02 -5.63 -3.50
CA ILE A 56 -11.24 -5.42 -2.73
C ILE A 56 -12.33 -6.31 -3.33
N VAL A 57 -12.88 -7.19 -2.50
CA VAL A 57 -14.01 -8.05 -2.84
C VAL A 57 -15.23 -7.58 -2.06
N GLY A 58 -16.38 -7.53 -2.74
CA GLY A 58 -17.59 -6.88 -2.25
C GLY A 58 -17.82 -5.55 -2.95
N ASN A 59 -19.08 -5.11 -2.99
CA ASN A 59 -19.48 -3.89 -3.70
C ASN A 59 -19.69 -2.70 -2.77
N ASP A 60 -19.79 -2.95 -1.46
CA ASP A 60 -20.16 -1.93 -0.47
C ASP A 60 -18.92 -1.61 0.37
N TYR A 61 -18.09 -0.71 -0.16
CA TYR A 61 -16.88 -0.23 0.51
C TYR A 61 -16.65 1.23 0.16
N LYS A 62 -15.93 1.94 1.03
CA LYS A 62 -15.66 3.37 0.83
C LYS A 62 -14.22 3.69 1.14
N TRP A 63 -13.59 4.42 0.23
CA TRP A 63 -12.37 5.13 0.55
C TRP A 63 -12.72 6.37 1.36
N ILE A 64 -12.07 6.55 2.50
CA ILE A 64 -12.36 7.61 3.46
C ILE A 64 -11.12 8.44 3.77
N ASP A 65 -11.32 9.64 4.31
CA ASP A 65 -10.25 10.38 4.97
C ASP A 65 -10.02 9.79 6.37
N ALA A 66 -8.83 9.22 6.58
CA ALA A 66 -8.45 8.65 7.86
C ALA A 66 -7.69 9.66 8.73
N LYS A 67 -7.34 9.26 9.96
CA LYS A 67 -6.53 10.10 10.86
C LYS A 67 -5.21 10.55 10.24
N LYS A 68 -4.63 9.72 9.38
CA LYS A 68 -3.47 10.03 8.55
C LYS A 68 -3.79 9.63 7.11
N SER A 69 -3.66 10.57 6.18
CA SER A 69 -3.89 10.32 4.75
C SER A 69 -5.28 9.73 4.45
N LYS A 70 -5.40 8.56 3.82
CA LYS A 70 -6.67 7.90 3.49
C LYS A 70 -6.84 6.62 4.31
N GLY A 71 -8.00 5.99 4.14
CA GLY A 71 -8.27 4.66 4.66
C GLY A 71 -9.38 3.98 3.88
N LEU A 72 -9.62 2.72 4.22
CA LEU A 72 -10.67 1.91 3.61
C LEU A 72 -11.69 1.49 4.68
N GLU A 73 -12.93 1.93 4.50
CA GLU A 73 -14.08 1.46 5.27
C GLU A 73 -14.62 0.18 4.64
N LEU A 74 -14.62 -0.90 5.43
CA LEU A 74 -15.19 -2.19 5.07
C LEU A 74 -16.49 -2.41 5.83
N VAL A 75 -17.53 -2.83 5.11
CA VAL A 75 -18.80 -3.25 5.72
C VAL A 75 -19.00 -4.76 5.56
N SER A 76 -20.08 -5.29 6.12
CA SER A 76 -20.40 -6.73 6.03
C SER A 76 -20.37 -7.23 4.59
N GLY A 77 -19.62 -8.30 4.34
CA GLY A 77 -19.45 -8.89 3.01
C GLY A 77 -18.31 -8.30 2.18
N THR A 78 -17.58 -7.32 2.72
CA THR A 78 -16.42 -6.72 2.05
C THR A 78 -15.11 -7.12 2.74
N ASN A 79 -14.10 -7.47 1.95
CA ASN A 79 -12.74 -7.77 2.43
C ASN A 79 -11.68 -7.41 1.38
N ILE A 80 -10.41 -7.42 1.81
CA ILE A 80 -9.27 -7.35 0.91
C ILE A 80 -8.71 -8.76 0.77
N GLN A 81 -8.56 -9.24 -0.46
CA GLN A 81 -7.96 -10.54 -0.78
C GLN A 81 -6.61 -10.34 -1.43
N ILE A 82 -5.58 -10.92 -0.83
CA ILE A 82 -4.25 -11.02 -1.44
C ILE A 82 -4.17 -12.40 -2.08
N PRO A 83 -3.80 -12.50 -3.37
CA PRO A 83 -3.60 -13.79 -4.01
C PRO A 83 -2.55 -14.63 -3.30
N ASP A 84 -2.71 -15.95 -3.38
CA ASP A 84 -1.73 -16.89 -2.85
C ASP A 84 -0.33 -16.62 -3.42
N ASN A 85 0.69 -16.76 -2.57
CA ASN A 85 2.07 -16.50 -2.94
C ASN A 85 3.03 -17.30 -2.06
N LYS A 86 4.09 -17.85 -2.68
CA LYS A 86 5.14 -18.61 -1.98
C LYS A 86 5.80 -17.86 -0.82
N LEU A 87 5.81 -16.54 -0.85
CA LEU A 87 6.33 -15.72 0.26
C LEU A 87 5.47 -15.82 1.52
N LEU A 88 4.20 -16.22 1.40
CA LEU A 88 3.27 -16.39 2.50
C LEU A 88 3.27 -17.83 3.06
N ASP A 89 4.02 -18.73 2.45
CA ASP A 89 4.08 -20.14 2.84
C ASP A 89 5.11 -20.38 3.95
N GLY A 90 4.81 -21.33 4.85
CA GLY A 90 5.82 -21.90 5.76
C GLY A 90 6.42 -20.90 6.76
N MET A 91 5.75 -19.79 7.02
CA MET A 91 6.18 -18.79 8.00
C MET A 91 6.34 -19.43 9.39
N LYS A 92 7.53 -19.29 9.98
CA LYS A 92 7.82 -19.80 11.34
C LYS A 92 7.23 -18.91 12.44
N ALA A 93 7.06 -17.62 12.14
CA ALA A 93 6.46 -16.62 13.01
C ALA A 93 5.76 -15.59 12.11
N LEU A 94 4.67 -15.02 12.61
CA LEU A 94 3.88 -14.00 11.92
C LEU A 94 3.60 -12.85 12.89
N THR A 95 3.84 -11.62 12.42
CA THR A 95 3.40 -10.38 13.06
C THR A 95 2.46 -9.66 12.12
N VAL A 96 1.32 -9.21 12.64
CA VAL A 96 0.38 -8.37 11.90
C VAL A 96 0.10 -7.13 12.74
N GLU A 97 0.25 -5.96 12.12
CA GLU A 97 -0.12 -4.68 12.71
C GLU A 97 -1.09 -3.95 11.78
N LEU A 98 -2.08 -3.29 12.38
CA LEU A 98 -3.09 -2.55 11.63
C LEU A 98 -3.67 -1.41 12.46
N TRP A 99 -4.00 -0.31 11.77
CA TRP A 99 -4.83 0.75 12.32
C TRP A 99 -6.30 0.42 12.04
N VAL A 100 -7.10 0.29 13.10
CA VAL A 100 -8.53 -0.02 12.98
C VAL A 100 -9.36 0.97 13.76
N LYS A 101 -10.43 1.44 13.13
CA LYS A 101 -11.54 2.14 13.78
C LYS A 101 -12.79 1.29 13.63
N MET A 102 -13.37 0.86 14.74
CA MET A 102 -14.63 0.12 14.73
C MET A 102 -15.79 1.09 14.91
N ASP A 103 -16.68 1.18 13.93
CA ASP A 103 -17.87 2.05 14.01
C ASP A 103 -19.03 1.39 14.79
N THR A 104 -19.05 0.07 14.88
CA THR A 104 -20.01 -0.65 15.72
C THR A 104 -19.32 -1.81 16.41
N HIS A 105 -19.40 -1.84 17.74
CA HIS A 105 -18.98 -2.99 18.53
C HIS A 105 -20.16 -3.94 18.70
N GLN A 106 -20.19 -5.01 17.91
CA GLN A 106 -21.13 -6.10 18.16
C GLN A 106 -20.63 -6.89 19.37
N SER A 107 -21.23 -6.67 20.54
CA SER A 107 -20.97 -7.51 21.70
C SER A 107 -21.60 -8.88 21.41
N THR A 108 -20.79 -9.87 21.08
CA THR A 108 -21.26 -11.26 21.04
C THR A 108 -21.75 -11.59 22.45
N ARG A 109 -23.07 -11.64 22.66
CA ARG A 109 -23.68 -12.01 23.96
C ARG A 109 -23.47 -13.51 24.20
N LEU A 110 -22.22 -13.92 24.37
CA LEU A 110 -21.86 -15.21 24.94
C LEU A 110 -21.96 -15.06 26.45
N ILE A 111 -23.19 -15.18 26.95
CA ILE A 111 -23.49 -15.66 28.30
C ILE A 111 -24.31 -16.93 28.18
#